data_AF-A0A743ZCW1-F1
#
_entry.id   AF-A0A743ZCW1-F1
#
_cell.length_a   1.000
_cell.length_b   1.000
_cell.length_c   1.000
_cell.angle_alpha   90.00
_cell.angle_beta   90.00
_cell.angle_gamma   90.00
#
_symmetry.space_group_name_H-M   'P 1'
#
loop_
_entity.id
_entity.type
_entity.pdbx_description
1 polymer ?
#
loop_
_entity_poly.entity_id
_entity_poly.type
_entity_poly.pdbx_seq_one_letter_code
_entity_poly.pdbx_strand_id
1 'polypeptide(L)'
;MTERQQNTTGKGINTVCVNGEVKHITELDELTLCNEWSKLKRENNELYEINRVANSGWRGFVLRLIGISLPDKHGIFIKGVDAKGESIYPN
;
A
#
# COMPACT_ATOMS: atom_id res chain seq x y z
N MET A 1 -7.11 15.37 20.39
CA MET A 1 -6.14 14.50 19.69
C MET A 1 -6.76 13.12 19.68
N THR A 2 -7.49 12.80 18.61
CA THR A 2 -8.49 11.71 18.62
C THR A 2 -7.81 10.38 18.28
N GLU A 3 -7.64 9.56 19.30
CA GLU A 3 -7.14 8.20 19.21
C GLU A 3 -8.12 7.36 18.39
N ARG A 4 -7.72 6.97 17.17
CA ARG A 4 -8.47 6.03 16.36
C ARG A 4 -8.15 4.63 16.89
N GLN A 5 -9.01 4.10 17.76
CA GLN A 5 -9.05 2.67 18.03
C GLN A 5 -9.34 1.93 16.71
N GLN A 6 -8.35 1.22 16.19
CA GLN A 6 -8.56 0.22 15.14
C GLN A 6 -8.53 -1.15 15.80
N ASN A 7 -9.70 -1.70 16.07
CA ASN A 7 -9.87 -3.08 16.46
C ASN A 7 -10.19 -3.91 15.21
N THR A 8 -9.27 -4.80 14.80
CA THR A 8 -9.56 -6.15 14.27
C THR A 8 -8.22 -6.88 14.01
N THR A 9 -7.91 -7.87 14.86
CA THR A 9 -6.91 -8.93 14.59
C THR A 9 -5.43 -8.52 14.49
N GLY A 10 -4.85 -7.83 15.49
CA GLY A 10 -3.38 -7.67 15.66
C GLY A 10 -2.58 -7.00 14.52
N LYS A 11 -3.19 -6.71 13.37
CA LYS A 11 -2.57 -6.13 12.18
C LYS A 11 -2.57 -4.62 12.31
N GLY A 12 -1.46 -4.08 12.82
CA GLY A 12 -1.16 -2.65 12.82
C GLY A 12 -0.31 -2.23 11.62
N ILE A 13 -0.18 -0.92 11.41
CA ILE A 13 0.63 -0.30 10.34
C ILE A 13 2.11 -0.77 10.38
N ASN A 14 2.62 -1.12 11.57
CA ASN A 14 3.99 -1.56 11.79
C ASN A 14 4.11 -3.08 11.96
N THR A 15 3.20 -3.85 11.36
CA THR A 15 3.20 -5.32 11.46
C THR A 15 3.20 -5.97 10.08
N VAL A 16 3.83 -7.15 9.98
CA VAL A 16 3.83 -7.99 8.77
C VAL A 16 3.48 -9.43 9.13
N CYS A 17 2.88 -10.17 8.21
CA CYS A 17 2.50 -11.57 8.43
C CYS A 17 3.56 -12.49 7.82
N VAL A 18 4.36 -13.12 8.67
CA VAL A 18 5.41 -14.07 8.27
C VAL A 18 4.96 -15.47 8.65
N ASN A 19 4.83 -16.36 7.66
CA ASN A 19 4.39 -17.75 7.86
C ASN A 19 3.06 -17.90 8.63
N GLY A 20 2.16 -16.93 8.51
CA GLY A 20 0.86 -16.94 9.20
C GLY A 20 0.87 -16.27 10.59
N GLU A 21 2.03 -15.86 11.08
CA GLU A 21 2.17 -15.12 12.34
C GLU A 21 2.32 -13.62 12.08
N VAL A 22 1.58 -12.81 12.83
CA VAL A 22 1.72 -11.34 12.80
C VAL A 22 2.90 -10.95 13.68
N LYS A 23 3.92 -10.33 13.09
CA LYS A 23 5.12 -9.85 13.77
C LYS A 23 5.25 -8.34 13.64
N HIS A 24 5.74 -7.68 14.68
CA HIS A 24 6.10 -6.27 14.59
C HIS A 24 7.39 -6.11 13.78
N ILE A 25 7.52 -5.04 12.98
CA ILE A 25 8.69 -4.85 12.10
C ILE A 25 10.03 -4.81 12.85
N THR A 26 10.03 -4.41 14.13
CA THR A 26 11.24 -4.39 14.98
C THR A 26 11.66 -5.76 15.49
N GLU A 27 10.82 -6.78 15.32
CA GLU A 27 11.08 -8.17 15.74
C GLU A 27 11.71 -9.00 14.62
N LEU A 28 11.85 -8.43 13.42
CA LEU A 28 12.41 -9.08 12.25
C LEU A 28 13.87 -8.68 12.05
N ASP A 29 14.69 -9.62 11.60
CA ASP A 29 16.02 -9.31 11.09
C ASP A 29 15.92 -8.52 9.77
N GLU A 30 16.98 -7.78 9.45
CA GLU A 30 17.02 -6.87 8.30
C GLU A 30 16.74 -7.59 6.97
N LEU A 31 17.20 -8.83 6.81
CA LEU A 31 17.02 -9.59 5.58
C LEU A 31 15.56 -10.02 5.42
N THR A 32 14.96 -10.57 6.49
CA THR A 32 13.55 -10.93 6.48
C THR A 32 12.66 -9.71 6.25
N LEU A 33 12.98 -8.58 6.88
CA LEU A 33 12.25 -7.33 6.68
C LEU A 33 12.33 -6.85 5.22
N CYS A 34 13.52 -6.86 4.61
CA CYS A 34 13.71 -6.50 3.21
C CYS A 34 12.92 -7.41 2.26
N ASN A 35 12.91 -8.72 2.54
CA ASN A 35 12.20 -9.70 1.73
C ASN A 35 10.68 -9.51 1.81
N GLU A 36 10.13 -9.37 3.01
CA GLU A 36 8.69 -9.13 3.20
C GLU A 36 8.27 -7.79 2.62
N TRP A 37 9.09 -6.75 2.77
CA TRP A 37 8.83 -5.45 2.14
C TRP A 37 8.81 -5.54 0.60
N SER A 38 9.75 -6.26 0.02
CA SER A 38 9.83 -6.47 -1.43
C SER A 38 8.63 -7.26 -1.95
N LYS A 39 8.21 -8.29 -1.19
CA LYS A 39 7.01 -9.07 -1.49
C LYS A 39 5.75 -8.22 -1.44
N LEU A 40 5.55 -7.45 -0.37
CA LEU A 40 4.41 -6.52 -0.23
C LEU A 40 4.38 -5.51 -1.37
N LYS A 41 5.53 -4.95 -1.75
CA LYS A 41 5.63 -4.00 -2.85
C LYS A 41 5.22 -4.63 -4.19
N ARG A 42 5.60 -5.89 -4.43
CA ARG A 42 5.22 -6.64 -5.62
C ARG A 42 3.71 -6.92 -5.63
N GLU A 43 3.16 -7.49 -4.56
CA GLU A 43 1.73 -7.81 -4.44
C GLU A 43 0.87 -6.55 -4.60
N ASN A 44 1.27 -5.44 -3.99
CA ASN A 44 0.60 -4.16 -4.15
C ASN A 44 0.65 -3.66 -5.61
N ASN A 45 1.78 -3.83 -6.29
CA ASN A 45 1.89 -3.47 -7.71
C ASN A 45 0.98 -4.33 -8.59
N GLU A 46 0.89 -5.63 -8.33
CA GLU A 46 -0.01 -6.54 -9.05
C GLU A 46 -1.48 -6.14 -8.87
N LEU A 47 -1.90 -5.76 -7.65
CA LEU A 47 -3.25 -5.24 -7.39
C LEU A 47 -3.54 -3.97 -8.19
N TYR A 48 -2.57 -3.04 -8.27
CA TYR A 48 -2.74 -1.83 -9.08
C TYR A 48 -2.84 -2.12 -10.56
N GLU A 49 -2.11 -3.11 -11.07
CA GLU A 49 -2.22 -3.52 -12.47
C GLU A 49 -3.60 -4.11 -12.78
N ILE A 50 -4.12 -4.95 -11.88
CA ILE A 50 -5.48 -5.48 -11.99
C ILE A 50 -6.51 -4.33 -12.00
N ASN A 51 -6.40 -3.38 -11.08
CA ASN A 51 -7.29 -2.22 -11.04
C ASN A 51 -7.18 -1.37 -12.31
N ARG A 52 -5.97 -1.16 -12.84
CA ARG A 52 -5.74 -0.42 -14.09
C ARG A 52 -6.46 -1.09 -15.27
N VAL A 53 -6.38 -2.41 -15.38
CA VAL A 53 -7.07 -3.17 -16.43
C VAL A 53 -8.58 -3.12 -16.22
N ALA A 54 -9.07 -3.26 -15.00
CA ALA A 54 -10.50 -3.20 -14.67
C ALA A 54 -11.12 -1.81 -14.97
N ASN A 55 -10.37 -0.74 -14.68
CA ASN A 55 -10.75 0.64 -15.00
C ASN A 55 -10.66 0.98 -16.50
N SER A 56 -10.17 0.07 -17.35
CA SER A 56 -10.01 0.32 -18.79
C SER A 56 -11.22 -0.13 -19.63
N GLY A 57 -11.42 0.53 -20.77
CA GLY A 57 -12.43 0.18 -21.77
C GLY A 57 -13.87 0.24 -21.25
N TRP A 58 -14.72 -0.64 -21.76
CA TRP A 58 -16.15 -0.66 -21.43
C TRP A 58 -16.43 -1.03 -19.96
N ARG A 59 -15.55 -1.80 -19.33
CA ARG A 59 -15.66 -2.17 -17.90
C ARG A 59 -15.47 -0.93 -17.01
N GLY A 60 -14.45 -0.13 -17.29
CA GLY A 60 -14.23 1.15 -16.62
C GLY A 60 -15.39 2.12 -16.79
N PHE A 61 -15.98 2.16 -18.00
CA PHE A 61 -17.18 2.96 -18.25
C PHE A 61 -18.36 2.54 -17.37
N VAL A 62 -18.61 1.23 -17.22
CA VAL A 62 -19.65 0.70 -16.32
C VAL A 62 -19.36 1.04 -14.86
N LEU A 63 -18.12 0.86 -14.39
CA LEU A 63 -17.70 1.23 -13.03
C LEU A 63 -17.98 2.72 -12.74
N ARG A 64 -17.69 3.59 -13.71
CA ARG A 64 -17.94 5.03 -13.59
C ARG A 64 -19.42 5.38 -13.52
N LEU A 65 -20.27 4.67 -14.27
CA LEU A 65 -21.73 4.89 -14.23
C LEU A 65 -22.34 4.54 -12.86
N ILE A 66 -21.78 3.55 -12.16
CA ILE A 66 -22.21 3.18 -10.82
C ILE A 66 -21.47 3.95 -9.71
N GLY A 67 -20.67 4.96 -10.08
CA GLY A 67 -19.94 5.81 -9.14
C GLY A 67 -18.74 5.12 -8.47
N ILE A 68 -18.25 4.00 -9.02
CA ILE A 68 -17.07 3.29 -8.51
C ILE A 68 -15.83 3.69 -9.31
N SER A 69 -14.76 4.01 -8.59
CA SER A 69 -13.42 4.21 -9.16
C SER A 69 -12.44 3.34 -8.39
N LEU A 70 -11.87 2.33 -9.04
CA LEU A 70 -10.83 1.53 -8.39
C LEU A 70 -9.54 2.35 -8.30
N PRO A 71 -8.81 2.30 -7.18
CA PRO A 71 -7.57 3.04 -7.04
C PRO A 71 -6.52 2.51 -8.01
N ASP A 72 -5.92 3.40 -8.78
CA ASP A 72 -4.76 3.13 -9.61
C ASP A 72 -3.49 3.73 -8.97
N LYS A 73 -2.32 3.23 -9.39
CA LYS A 73 -1.03 3.62 -8.79
C LYS A 73 -0.71 5.11 -8.97
N HIS A 74 -1.39 5.78 -9.91
CA HIS A 74 -1.19 7.19 -10.23
C HIS A 74 -1.70 8.13 -9.14
N GLY A 75 -2.56 7.67 -8.22
CA GLY A 75 -3.01 8.45 -7.06
C GLY A 75 -2.07 8.46 -5.86
N ILE A 76 -1.09 7.55 -5.78
CA ILE A 76 -0.16 7.45 -4.63
C ILE A 76 1.19 8.03 -5.01
N PHE A 77 1.35 9.32 -4.71
CA PHE A 77 2.65 9.98 -4.74
C PHE A 77 3.32 9.78 -3.37
N ILE A 78 4.42 9.03 -3.32
CA ILE A 78 5.27 8.99 -2.13
C ILE A 78 6.02 10.33 -2.11
N LYS A 79 5.49 11.34 -1.39
CA LYS A 79 6.24 12.56 -1.08
C LYS A 79 7.13 12.28 0.11
N GLY A 80 8.38 11.90 -0.14
CA GLY A 80 9.42 11.93 0.88
C GLY A 80 9.87 13.38 1.01
N VAL A 81 9.73 13.98 2.18
CA VAL A 81 10.27 15.31 2.49
C VAL A 81 11.46 15.16 3.43
N ASP A 82 12.56 15.84 3.13
CA ASP A 82 13.72 15.88 4.03
C ASP A 82 13.46 16.78 5.25
N ALA A 83 14.43 16.86 6.16
CA ALA A 83 14.32 17.70 7.36
C ALA A 83 14.24 19.21 7.06
N LYS A 84 14.48 19.61 5.81
CA LYS A 84 14.37 20.99 5.31
C LYS A 84 13.03 21.23 4.59
N GLY A 85 12.20 20.19 4.43
CA GLY A 85 10.91 20.26 3.75
C GLY A 85 10.99 20.04 2.24
N GLU A 86 12.13 19.63 1.71
CA GLU A 86 12.35 19.44 0.27
C GLU A 86 12.02 18.02 -0.18
N SER A 87 11.53 17.86 -1.42
CA SER A 87 11.25 16.53 -1.99
C SER A 87 12.54 15.72 -2.15
N ILE A 88 12.59 14.54 -1.55
CA ILE A 88 13.70 13.57 -1.71
C ILE A 88 13.62 12.84 -3.07
N TYR A 89 12.49 12.94 -3.77
CA TYR A 89 12.33 12.37 -5.11
C TYR A 89 12.53 13.46 -6.18
N PRO A 90 13.35 13.19 -7.21
CA PRO A 90 13.53 14.11 -8.34
C PRO A 90 12.24 14.21 -9.15
N ASN A 91 12.03 15.39 -9.78
CA ASN A 91 10.93 15.66 -10.71
C ASN A 91 11.05 14.82 -11.99
#